data_AF-A0A1G6X839-F1
#
_entry.id   AF-A0A1G6X839-F1
#
_cell.length_a   1.000
_cell.length_b   1.000
_cell.length_c   1.000
_cell.angle_alpha   90.00
_cell.angle_beta   90.00
_cell.angle_gamma   90.00
#
_symmetry.space_group_name_H-M   'P 1'
#
loop_
_entity.id
_entity.type
_entity.pdbx_description
1 polymer ?
#
loop_
_entity_poly.entity_id
_entity_poly.type
_entity_poly.pdbx_seq_one_letter_code
_entity_poly.pdbx_strand_id
1 'polypeptide(L)'
;MLSKLWDMFQVIAPLCIAAPAAASDQAGKITTIGGDSFGGPFVFYMAGSRTAKPACATDDAWAIPSPTTDNAKGLLSIAITAYAAGKTLSVHGQGSCGADAPTRETVAYFFTQ
;
A
#
# COMPACT_ATOMS: atom_id res chain seq x y z
N MET A 1 62.64 12.43 6.21
CA MET A 1 61.72 12.31 5.06
C MET A 1 60.60 11.37 5.46
N LEU A 2 59.64 11.90 6.24
CA LEU A 2 58.44 11.25 6.74
C LEU A 2 57.26 11.96 6.06
N SER A 3 56.72 11.45 4.96
CA SER A 3 55.50 12.02 4.36
C SER A 3 54.89 11.15 3.24
N LYS A 4 54.74 9.85 3.47
CA LYS A 4 53.90 8.98 2.60
C LYS A 4 53.06 8.02 3.45
N LEU A 5 52.19 8.60 4.28
CA LEU A 5 51.23 7.88 5.13
C LEU A 5 49.80 8.43 4.96
N TRP A 6 49.48 9.02 3.80
CA TRP A 6 48.18 9.67 3.54
C TRP A 6 47.31 9.00 2.48
N ASP A 7 47.74 7.89 1.86
CA ASP A 7 46.91 7.13 0.91
C ASP A 7 45.96 6.16 1.63
N MET A 8 45.20 6.67 2.59
CA MET A 8 44.19 5.90 3.32
C MET A 8 42.95 6.74 3.59
N PHE A 9 42.37 7.31 2.53
CA PHE A 9 41.00 7.81 2.58
C PHE A 9 40.13 6.87 1.75
N GLN A 10 39.78 5.72 2.35
CA GLN A 10 38.73 4.86 1.83
C GLN A 10 37.46 5.70 1.73
N VAL A 11 37.02 5.99 0.50
CA VAL A 11 35.67 6.47 0.22
C VAL A 11 34.72 5.32 0.55
N ILE A 12 34.27 5.25 1.80
CA ILE A 12 33.17 4.37 2.20
C ILE A 12 31.90 5.03 1.67
N ALA A 13 31.52 4.69 0.44
CA ALA A 13 30.22 5.03 -0.11
C ALA A 13 29.15 4.32 0.74
N PRO A 14 28.20 5.05 1.38
CA PRO A 14 27.15 4.39 2.12
C PRO A 14 26.25 3.66 1.11
N LEU A 15 26.32 2.34 1.13
CA LEU A 15 25.39 1.48 0.39
C LEU A 15 24.03 1.67 1.05
N CYS A 16 23.18 2.52 0.48
CA CYS A 16 21.79 2.66 0.91
C CYS A 16 21.09 1.31 0.73
N ILE A 17 21.00 0.55 1.82
CA ILE A 17 20.16 -0.64 1.89
C ILE A 17 18.71 -0.12 1.89
N ALA A 18 18.11 -0.02 0.70
CA ALA A 18 16.69 0.25 0.57
C ALA A 18 15.94 -0.93 1.21
N ALA A 19 15.30 -0.70 2.36
CA ALA A 19 14.41 -1.68 2.94
C ALA A 19 13.31 -1.98 1.91
N PRO A 20 13.02 -3.25 1.59
CA PRO A 20 11.88 -3.58 0.76
C PRO A 20 10.65 -2.95 1.40
N ALA A 21 9.87 -2.23 0.60
CA ALA A 21 8.64 -1.64 1.07
C ALA A 21 7.68 -2.79 1.40
N ALA A 22 7.55 -3.11 2.69
CA ALA A 22 6.79 -4.27 3.14
C ALA A 22 5.32 -4.06 2.77
N ALA A 23 4.79 -4.95 1.95
CA ALA A 23 3.36 -5.05 1.71
C ALA A 23 2.66 -5.42 3.01
N SER A 24 1.57 -4.71 3.31
CA SER A 24 0.75 -5.09 4.45
C SER A 24 -0.39 -6.01 4.04
N ASP A 25 -0.91 -6.73 5.01
CA ASP A 25 -2.03 -7.65 4.90
C ASP A 25 -3.11 -7.25 5.90
N GLN A 26 -4.37 -7.46 5.55
CA GLN A 26 -5.47 -7.32 6.49
C GLN A 26 -6.61 -8.28 6.14
N ALA A 27 -7.17 -8.91 7.15
CA ALA A 27 -8.38 -9.72 7.03
C ALA A 27 -9.49 -9.14 7.92
N GLY A 28 -10.67 -8.92 7.34
CA GLY A 28 -11.79 -8.37 8.08
C GLY A 28 -12.97 -7.98 7.19
N LYS A 29 -13.99 -7.39 7.81
CA LYS A 29 -15.13 -6.82 7.09
C LYS A 29 -14.81 -5.40 6.65
N ILE A 30 -15.22 -5.04 5.45
CA ILE A 30 -15.21 -3.64 5.03
C ILE A 30 -16.24 -2.87 5.87
N THR A 31 -15.86 -1.72 6.41
CA THR A 31 -16.70 -0.87 7.26
C THR A 31 -17.16 0.40 6.56
N THR A 32 -16.40 0.86 5.56
CA THR A 32 -16.72 2.07 4.78
C THR A 32 -16.08 1.96 3.41
N ILE A 33 -16.79 2.37 2.36
CA ILE A 33 -16.28 2.50 0.99
C ILE A 33 -16.58 3.92 0.50
N GLY A 34 -15.64 4.53 -0.18
CA GLY A 34 -15.75 5.87 -0.76
C GLY A 34 -15.12 5.95 -2.14
N GLY A 35 -15.60 6.92 -2.91
CA GLY A 35 -15.03 7.37 -4.16
C GLY A 35 -15.46 8.82 -4.38
N ASP A 36 -14.75 9.54 -5.24
CA ASP A 36 -15.09 10.93 -5.58
C ASP A 36 -15.45 11.06 -7.07
N SER A 37 -16.14 12.16 -7.40
CA SER A 37 -16.54 12.49 -8.76
C SER A 37 -15.41 13.10 -9.60
N PHE A 38 -14.23 13.31 -9.02
CA PHE A 38 -13.08 13.95 -9.67
C PHE A 38 -12.09 12.94 -10.26
N GLY A 39 -12.39 11.65 -10.13
CA GLY A 39 -11.55 10.57 -10.67
C GLY A 39 -10.41 10.17 -9.74
N GLY A 40 -10.50 10.48 -8.44
CA GLY A 40 -9.59 9.97 -7.42
C GLY A 40 -9.76 8.46 -7.16
N PRO A 41 -8.84 7.86 -6.40
CA PRO A 41 -8.85 6.43 -6.12
C PRO A 41 -10.12 6.03 -5.36
N PHE A 42 -10.59 4.80 -5.57
CA PHE A 42 -11.58 4.24 -4.65
C PHE A 42 -10.88 3.90 -3.34
N VAL A 43 -11.53 4.18 -2.22
CA VAL A 43 -10.96 3.95 -0.90
C VAL A 43 -11.91 3.20 0.00
N PHE A 44 -11.36 2.41 0.91
CA PHE A 44 -12.17 1.69 1.87
C PHE A 44 -11.43 1.41 3.17
N TYR A 45 -12.20 1.31 4.25
CA TYR A 45 -11.73 0.93 5.58
C TYR A 45 -12.19 -0.49 5.90
N MET A 46 -11.40 -1.19 6.71
CA MET A 46 -11.70 -2.53 7.17
C MET A 46 -11.52 -2.65 8.67
N ALA A 47 -12.34 -3.48 9.29
CA ALA A 47 -12.10 -3.98 10.63
C ALA A 47 -10.94 -4.99 10.64
N GLY A 48 -10.43 -5.32 11.83
CA GLY A 48 -9.32 -6.25 12.01
C GLY A 48 -7.95 -5.57 12.01
N SER A 49 -6.92 -6.31 12.42
CA SER A 49 -5.55 -5.80 12.49
C SER A 49 -4.88 -5.86 11.13
N ARG A 50 -4.26 -4.75 10.73
CA ARG A 50 -3.37 -4.68 9.57
C ARG A 50 -1.94 -5.00 10.00
N THR A 51 -1.20 -5.74 9.17
CA THR A 51 0.22 -6.05 9.43
C THR A 51 1.09 -4.81 9.21
N ALA A 52 2.41 -4.97 9.07
CA ALA A 52 3.37 -3.87 8.98
C ALA A 52 3.06 -2.95 7.78
N LYS A 53 2.40 -1.81 8.04
CA LYS A 53 2.06 -0.80 7.03
C LYS A 53 3.34 -0.16 6.49
N PRO A 54 3.41 0.16 5.17
CA PRO A 54 4.51 0.92 4.64
C PRO A 54 4.49 2.35 5.22
N ALA A 55 5.67 2.96 5.35
CA ALA A 55 5.81 4.27 6.01
C ALA A 55 4.97 5.39 5.38
N CYS A 56 4.63 5.27 4.09
CA CYS A 56 3.76 6.22 3.39
C CYS A 56 2.28 6.10 3.79
N ALA A 57 1.83 4.95 4.31
CA ALA A 57 0.43 4.68 4.62
C ALA A 57 0.04 5.28 5.99
N THR A 58 0.00 6.60 6.06
CA THR A 58 -0.40 7.36 7.27
C THR A 58 -1.90 7.32 7.53
N ASP A 59 -2.71 6.99 6.51
CA ASP A 59 -4.14 6.71 6.62
C ASP A 59 -4.36 5.17 6.67
N ASP A 60 -5.32 4.70 7.48
CA ASP A 60 -5.67 3.29 7.60
C ASP A 60 -6.50 2.77 6.42
N ALA A 61 -7.04 3.67 5.60
CA ALA A 61 -7.72 3.31 4.37
C ALA A 61 -6.79 2.56 3.39
N TRP A 62 -7.39 1.65 2.64
CA TRP A 62 -6.82 1.06 1.44
C TRP A 62 -7.20 1.87 0.22
N ALA A 63 -6.34 1.88 -0.80
CA ALA A 63 -6.61 2.55 -2.07
C ALA A 63 -6.65 1.55 -3.23
N ILE A 64 -7.66 1.70 -4.09
CA ILE A 64 -7.72 1.08 -5.42
C ILE A 64 -7.48 2.21 -6.42
N PRO A 65 -6.31 2.24 -7.08
CA PRO A 65 -5.89 3.35 -7.90
C PRO A 65 -6.53 3.29 -9.28
N SER A 66 -6.37 4.36 -10.07
CA SER A 66 -6.73 4.36 -11.50
C SER A 66 -8.19 3.91 -11.78
N PRO A 67 -9.20 4.63 -11.24
CA PRO A 67 -10.61 4.18 -11.21
C PRO A 67 -11.25 3.97 -12.60
N THR A 68 -10.65 4.52 -13.66
CA THR A 68 -11.12 4.38 -15.03
C THR A 68 -10.81 3.02 -15.65
N THR A 69 -9.83 2.29 -15.09
CA THR A 69 -9.38 0.99 -15.61
C THR A 69 -10.33 -0.14 -15.21
N ASP A 70 -10.42 -1.16 -16.06
CA ASP A 70 -11.29 -2.31 -15.78
C ASP A 70 -10.80 -3.15 -14.59
N ASN A 71 -9.49 -3.19 -14.36
CA ASN A 71 -8.90 -3.82 -13.18
C ASN A 71 -9.36 -3.12 -11.88
N ALA A 72 -9.34 -1.79 -11.85
CA ALA A 72 -9.80 -1.03 -10.68
C ALA A 72 -11.30 -1.25 -10.43
N LYS A 73 -12.12 -1.25 -11.49
CA LYS A 73 -13.56 -1.54 -11.39
C LYS A 73 -13.82 -2.98 -10.93
N GLY A 74 -12.99 -3.93 -11.36
CA GLY A 74 -13.04 -5.32 -10.92
C GLY A 74 -12.76 -5.46 -9.43
N LEU A 75 -11.68 -4.84 -8.94
CA LEU A 75 -11.34 -4.79 -7.51
C LEU A 75 -12.46 -4.10 -6.71
N LEU A 76 -12.95 -2.95 -7.18
CA LEU A 76 -14.06 -2.27 -6.51
C LEU A 76 -15.31 -3.17 -6.45
N SER A 77 -15.63 -3.88 -7.53
CA SER A 77 -16.77 -4.80 -7.58
C SER A 77 -16.67 -5.93 -6.54
N ILE A 78 -15.47 -6.48 -6.34
CA ILE A 78 -15.21 -7.46 -5.28
C ILE A 78 -15.44 -6.82 -3.90
N ALA A 79 -14.88 -5.63 -3.67
CA ALA A 79 -14.99 -4.91 -2.40
C ALA A 79 -16.45 -4.56 -2.05
N ILE A 80 -17.22 -3.97 -2.98
CA ILE A 80 -18.63 -3.62 -2.73
C ILE A 80 -19.50 -4.87 -2.53
N THR A 81 -19.18 -5.98 -3.22
CA THR A 81 -19.91 -7.24 -3.04
C THR A 81 -19.66 -7.82 -1.66
N ALA A 82 -18.39 -7.85 -1.21
CA ALA A 82 -18.04 -8.31 0.13
C ALA A 82 -18.68 -7.43 1.22
N TYR A 83 -18.68 -6.11 1.02
CA TYR A 83 -19.33 -5.14 1.90
C TYR A 83 -20.84 -5.37 1.99
N ALA A 84 -21.54 -5.45 0.85
CA ALA A 84 -22.98 -5.67 0.79
C ALA A 84 -23.39 -7.04 1.38
N ALA A 85 -22.56 -8.07 1.19
CA ALA A 85 -22.79 -9.40 1.74
C ALA A 85 -22.37 -9.55 3.22
N GLY A 86 -21.73 -8.53 3.81
CA GLY A 86 -21.19 -8.58 5.16
C GLY A 86 -20.14 -9.69 5.36
N LYS A 87 -19.42 -10.06 4.30
CA LYS A 87 -18.41 -11.13 4.29
C LYS A 87 -17.04 -10.60 4.70
N THR A 88 -16.22 -11.49 5.23
CA THR A 88 -14.79 -11.21 5.47
C THR A 88 -14.06 -11.22 4.14
N LEU A 89 -13.22 -10.20 3.93
CA LEU A 89 -12.31 -10.09 2.80
C LEU A 89 -10.87 -10.11 3.34
N SER A 90 -9.95 -10.72 2.60
CA SER A 90 -8.51 -10.58 2.86
C SER A 90 -7.91 -9.71 1.76
N VAL A 91 -7.09 -8.75 2.18
CA VAL A 91 -6.42 -7.77 1.31
C VAL A 91 -4.92 -7.94 1.47
N HIS A 92 -4.23 -8.00 0.33
CA HIS A 92 -2.79 -7.86 0.26
C HIS A 92 -2.44 -6.54 -0.42
N GLY A 93 -1.57 -5.75 0.21
CA GLY A 93 -1.09 -4.48 -0.30
C GLY A 93 0.04 -4.62 -1.30
N GLN A 94 0.38 -3.51 -1.96
CA GLN A 94 1.55 -3.44 -2.84
C GLN A 94 2.84 -3.05 -2.12
N GLY A 95 2.78 -2.73 -0.82
CA GLY A 95 3.90 -2.14 -0.08
C GLY A 95 4.21 -0.70 -0.46
N SER A 96 3.42 -0.09 -1.34
CA SER A 96 3.63 1.28 -1.81
C SER A 96 2.34 2.08 -1.83
N CYS A 97 2.47 3.41 -1.76
CA CYS A 97 1.36 4.34 -1.90
C CYS A 97 1.42 4.98 -3.29
N GLY A 98 0.34 4.87 -4.05
CA GLY A 98 0.25 5.42 -5.40
C GLY A 98 0.27 6.94 -5.42
N ALA A 99 0.60 7.53 -6.57
CA ALA A 99 0.58 8.99 -6.74
C ALA A 99 -0.83 9.59 -6.57
N ASP A 100 -1.87 8.80 -6.85
CA ASP A 100 -3.28 9.13 -6.66
C ASP A 100 -3.75 8.92 -5.21
N ALA A 101 -2.97 8.20 -4.40
CA ALA A 101 -3.28 7.90 -3.00
C ALA A 101 -2.01 7.96 -2.12
N PRO A 102 -1.32 9.12 -2.01
CA PRO A 102 0.04 9.17 -1.45
C PRO A 102 0.12 8.81 0.04
N THR A 103 -0.99 8.86 0.76
CA THR A 103 -1.09 8.54 2.19
C THR A 103 -1.72 7.17 2.48
N ARG A 104 -2.06 6.40 1.44
CA ARG A 104 -2.80 5.14 1.53
C ARG A 104 -2.09 4.09 0.71
N GLU A 105 -1.89 2.91 1.29
CA GLU A 105 -1.30 1.83 0.50
C GLU A 105 -2.28 1.33 -0.57
N THR A 106 -1.71 1.06 -1.73
CA THR A 106 -2.42 0.50 -2.88
C THR A 106 -2.70 -0.98 -2.67
N VAL A 107 -3.91 -1.42 -3.00
CA VAL A 107 -4.28 -2.84 -3.03
C VAL A 107 -3.56 -3.55 -4.17
N ALA A 108 -2.92 -4.68 -3.87
CA ALA A 108 -2.38 -5.58 -4.89
C ALA A 108 -3.45 -6.56 -5.37
N TYR A 109 -4.12 -7.24 -4.44
CA TYR A 109 -5.19 -8.18 -4.75
C TYR A 109 -6.08 -8.47 -3.53
N PHE A 110 -7.23 -9.07 -3.82
CA PHE A 110 -8.15 -9.61 -2.82
C PHE A 110 -8.19 -11.13 -2.88
N PHE A 111 -8.45 -11.77 -1.74
CA PHE A 111 -8.86 -13.17 -1.71
C PHE A 111 -9.89 -13.39 -0.59
N THR A 112 -10.85 -14.26 -0.85
CA THR A 112 -11.90 -14.63 0.10
C THR A 112 -11.47 -15.86 0.87
N GLN A 113 -11.80 -15.91 2.17
CA GLN A 113 -11.73 -17.14 2.96
C GLN A 113 -13.11 -17.82 3.00
#